data_AF-A0A9Q0MBP5-F1
#
_entry.id   AF-A0A9Q0MBP5-F1
#
_cell.length_a   1.000
_cell.length_b   1.000
_cell.length_c   1.000
_cell.angle_alpha   90.00
_cell.angle_beta   90.00
_cell.angle_gamma   90.00
#
_symmetry.space_group_name_H-M   'P 1'
#
loop_
_entity.id
_entity.type
_entity.pdbx_description
1 polymer ?
#
loop_
_entity_poly.entity_id
_entity_poly.type
_entity_poly.pdbx_seq_one_letter_code
_entity_poly.pdbx_strand_id
1 'polypeptide(L)'
;MSSAVISNAVVSEVADIATHTSNCSPSPKNTNSSNGTHHKTSLTSLDTKSSSKRRNMHRVFVNRSMHLEKIKFFGFDMDYTLAQYKNPDFESFSFDLVKQRLIEMGYPAEINLFYYDPTFPVRGLWFDTENGNLLKVDPYGNILNRIYVLNTLFNQPETYLLACVIDFFSNSPNYVRSSKQSANSPSGVKGIDGKLFMSYKSIFQDVRNAIDYVHMQGSLKEKTVANIAKYIERDERLPLLLDRMHENGKKTFLLTNSDYRYSEKVMSFLFDVPSANGRSWKSYFDYIVVDARKPLFFDEGTILRQVDVNTGALKIGTHTGPFEPGQVYSGGSCDAFSELIGAKGKDVLYVGDHIYGDILKSKKVRGWRTFLVVPELQHELDIWMNKRSLFERLNELDLQLGDLYADMDSSSRNKPDISNLRNKIRETIHELDMSYGILGSIFRCGSRQTHFANQICRYADLYSSTFLNLMYYPFSYMFRAPPMLMAHESTVDHENDLLGNVTCGKGINPWLANEHHANSVPIMVINEHNNGNKNGSIDTTDCSNNNNTNNNEKTNGPEAYQNGRVTMKDRQNSLVKIAEKHGQVKHQSSVPHLFAETPKVVTHHHDTDDEDTDHSDNS
;
A
#
# COMPACT_ATOMS: atom_id res chain seq x y z
N MET A 1 59.64 -38.37 13.14
CA MET A 1 59.51 -38.74 11.73
C MET A 1 59.51 -37.43 10.95
N SER A 2 60.69 -36.90 10.58
CA SER A 2 61.34 -37.04 9.25
C SER A 2 60.39 -36.63 8.12
N SER A 3 60.68 -35.69 7.21
CA SER A 3 61.96 -35.22 6.69
C SER A 3 61.83 -33.88 5.91
N ALA A 4 62.93 -33.09 5.94
CA ALA A 4 63.60 -32.34 4.85
C ALA A 4 62.82 -31.30 4.00
N VAL A 5 63.16 -29.98 3.98
CA VAL A 5 64.34 -29.26 3.39
C VAL A 5 64.27 -29.28 1.83
N ILE A 6 64.23 -28.14 1.11
CA ILE A 6 65.40 -27.39 0.58
C ILE A 6 64.99 -25.97 0.12
N SER A 7 65.86 -24.99 0.45
CA SER A 7 65.93 -23.59 0.00
C SER A 7 66.32 -23.41 -1.47
N ASN A 8 66.07 -22.23 -2.05
CA ASN A 8 67.12 -21.48 -2.75
C ASN A 8 66.75 -20.00 -2.97
N ALA A 9 67.75 -19.15 -2.72
CA ALA A 9 67.80 -17.72 -2.95
C ALA A 9 69.02 -17.41 -3.83
N VAL A 10 68.91 -16.52 -4.82
CA VAL A 10 69.96 -15.77 -5.55
C VAL A 10 69.21 -14.60 -6.24
N VAL A 11 69.37 -13.29 -5.99
CA VAL A 11 70.49 -12.30 -6.05
C VAL A 11 70.90 -11.86 -7.47
N SER A 12 71.12 -10.54 -7.60
CA SER A 12 71.68 -9.68 -8.67
C SER A 12 70.73 -9.19 -9.79
N GLU A 13 70.47 -7.90 -10.08
CA GLU A 13 71.17 -6.58 -10.04
C GLU A 13 71.66 -6.11 -11.44
N VAL A 14 71.38 -4.82 -11.74
CA VAL A 14 72.06 -3.85 -12.63
C VAL A 14 71.51 -3.54 -14.06
N ALA A 15 71.20 -2.23 -14.24
CA ALA A 15 71.28 -1.32 -15.42
C ALA A 15 70.41 -1.55 -16.66
N ASP A 16 69.98 -0.58 -17.48
CA ASP A 16 69.90 0.90 -17.58
C ASP A 16 68.94 1.09 -18.80
N ILE A 17 68.17 2.17 -19.03
CA ILE A 17 68.57 3.48 -19.56
C ILE A 17 67.33 4.40 -19.62
N ALA A 18 67.57 5.64 -19.18
CA ALA A 18 66.87 6.92 -19.29
C ALA A 18 65.98 7.19 -20.53
N THR A 19 64.97 8.08 -20.50
CA THR A 19 65.08 9.55 -20.39
C THR A 19 63.66 10.16 -20.28
N HIS A 20 63.36 11.00 -19.27
CA HIS A 20 63.33 12.48 -19.30
C HIS A 20 62.41 13.07 -20.39
N THR A 21 61.49 14.03 -20.19
CA THR A 21 61.33 15.24 -19.35
C THR A 21 60.08 15.96 -19.93
N SER A 22 59.33 16.92 -19.36
CA SER A 22 59.39 17.73 -18.13
C SER A 22 58.12 18.62 -18.12
N ASN A 23 57.42 18.64 -16.99
CA ASN A 23 56.96 19.80 -16.21
C ASN A 23 57.12 21.23 -16.78
N CYS A 24 56.07 22.07 -16.69
CA CYS A 24 55.88 23.11 -15.66
C CYS A 24 54.83 24.19 -16.06
N SER A 25 53.97 24.54 -15.11
CA SER A 25 53.19 25.80 -15.05
C SER A 25 54.10 27.03 -14.94
N PRO A 26 53.66 28.28 -15.25
CA PRO A 26 52.89 29.08 -14.27
C PRO A 26 51.87 30.10 -14.87
N SER A 27 50.97 30.58 -14.00
CA SER A 27 50.11 31.78 -14.09
C SER A 27 50.88 33.12 -14.20
N PRO A 28 50.27 34.34 -14.12
CA PRO A 28 49.08 34.94 -14.76
C PRO A 28 49.42 36.31 -15.45
N LYS A 29 48.49 36.96 -16.19
CA LYS A 29 48.31 38.45 -16.25
C LYS A 29 47.25 38.94 -17.27
N ASN A 30 46.50 39.95 -16.83
CA ASN A 30 45.59 40.84 -17.57
C ASN A 30 46.22 41.52 -18.80
N THR A 31 45.42 41.82 -19.84
CA THR A 31 44.88 43.18 -20.15
C THR A 31 44.19 43.25 -21.52
N ASN A 32 43.02 43.91 -21.53
CA ASN A 32 42.21 44.52 -22.59
C ASN A 32 42.77 44.66 -24.02
N SER A 33 41.93 44.36 -25.02
CA SER A 33 41.66 45.31 -26.11
C SER A 33 40.27 45.09 -26.74
N SER A 34 39.63 46.21 -27.04
CA SER A 34 38.30 46.42 -27.60
C SER A 34 38.31 46.44 -29.14
N ASN A 35 37.22 46.01 -29.79
CA ASN A 35 36.45 46.80 -30.78
C ASN A 35 35.40 45.99 -31.58
N GLY A 36 34.16 46.52 -31.59
CA GLY A 36 33.12 46.44 -32.66
C GLY A 36 32.52 45.07 -33.00
N THR A 37 31.23 44.87 -33.28
CA THR A 37 30.12 45.76 -33.65
C THR A 37 28.80 44.97 -33.58
N HIS A 38 27.74 45.63 -33.09
CA HIS A 38 26.29 45.39 -33.24
C HIS A 38 25.73 44.02 -33.69
N HIS A 39 24.87 43.43 -32.84
CA HIS A 39 23.55 42.95 -33.28
C HIS A 39 22.52 42.98 -32.14
N LYS A 40 21.36 43.58 -32.44
CA LYS A 40 20.15 43.71 -31.61
C LYS A 40 19.64 42.34 -31.14
N THR A 41 19.53 42.13 -29.84
CA THR A 41 18.72 41.05 -29.25
C THR A 41 17.28 41.54 -29.09
N SER A 42 16.39 41.02 -29.92
CA SER A 42 14.94 41.13 -29.72
C SER A 42 14.51 40.09 -28.68
N LEU A 43 13.83 40.56 -27.64
CA LEU A 43 13.06 39.72 -26.73
C LEU A 43 12.11 38.83 -27.54
N THR A 44 12.16 37.52 -27.29
CA THR A 44 11.01 36.64 -27.48
C THR A 44 10.72 35.98 -26.14
N SER A 45 9.51 36.24 -25.67
CA SER A 45 8.91 35.75 -24.43
C SER A 45 8.87 34.23 -24.42
N LEU A 46 9.57 33.63 -23.45
CA LEU A 46 9.39 32.23 -23.06
C LEU A 46 8.05 32.09 -22.33
N ASP A 47 6.98 31.95 -23.11
CA ASP A 47 5.72 31.39 -22.63
C ASP A 47 5.79 29.86 -22.75
N THR A 48 6.14 29.19 -21.65
CA THR A 48 5.77 27.77 -21.41
C THR A 48 5.80 27.47 -19.90
N LYS A 49 4.80 27.95 -19.16
CA LYS A 49 4.44 27.34 -17.87
C LYS A 49 3.70 26.02 -18.13
N SER A 50 4.44 24.98 -18.52
CA SER A 50 3.98 23.60 -18.33
C SER A 50 4.12 23.29 -16.84
N SER A 51 3.02 23.35 -16.09
CA SER A 51 3.00 22.81 -14.72
C SER A 51 3.18 21.30 -14.81
N SER A 52 4.43 20.82 -14.75
CA SER A 52 4.72 19.39 -14.72
C SER A 52 4.06 18.79 -13.48
N LYS A 53 2.86 18.21 -13.65
CA LYS A 53 2.18 17.45 -12.60
C LYS A 53 3.13 16.30 -12.22
N ARG A 54 3.44 16.15 -10.92
CA ARG A 54 4.27 15.03 -10.43
C ARG A 54 3.65 13.72 -10.88
N ARG A 55 4.48 12.75 -11.30
CA ARG A 55 4.01 11.40 -11.63
C ARG A 55 3.28 10.80 -10.43
N ASN A 56 2.17 10.11 -10.67
CA ASN A 56 1.35 9.50 -9.61
C ASN A 56 2.17 8.55 -8.71
N MET A 57 3.13 7.82 -9.29
CA MET A 57 4.06 6.94 -8.58
C MET A 57 4.91 7.65 -7.50
N HIS A 58 5.16 8.95 -7.68
CA HIS A 58 5.98 9.79 -6.80
C HIS A 58 5.13 10.69 -5.88
N ARG A 59 3.81 10.50 -5.89
CA ARG A 59 2.88 11.38 -5.18
C ARG A 59 2.76 10.94 -3.73
N VAL A 60 2.68 11.92 -2.83
CA VAL A 60 2.17 11.74 -1.48
C VAL A 60 0.73 12.20 -1.49
N PHE A 61 -0.19 11.30 -1.17
CA PHE A 61 -1.62 11.55 -1.12
C PHE A 61 -2.00 12.10 0.25
N VAL A 62 -3.03 12.96 0.28
CA VAL A 62 -3.32 13.82 1.43
C VAL A 62 -4.79 13.66 1.83
N ASN A 63 -5.04 13.10 3.00
CA ASN A 63 -6.38 13.06 3.60
C ASN A 63 -6.63 14.26 4.52
N ARG A 64 -5.57 14.78 5.16
CA ARG A 64 -5.65 15.99 6.00
C ARG A 64 -4.46 16.90 5.76
N SER A 65 -4.75 18.19 5.68
CA SER A 65 -3.74 19.21 5.45
C SER A 65 -2.63 19.18 6.50
N MET A 66 -1.38 19.30 6.04
CA MET A 66 -0.19 19.21 6.88
C MET A 66 0.87 20.17 6.38
N HIS A 67 1.35 21.04 7.27
CA HIS A 67 2.50 21.89 6.98
C HIS A 67 3.76 21.18 7.42
N LEU A 68 4.58 20.73 6.47
CA LEU A 68 5.78 19.95 6.75
C LEU A 68 6.81 20.77 7.54
N GLU A 69 6.79 22.10 7.40
CA GLU A 69 7.66 23.00 8.15
C GLU A 69 7.47 22.88 9.67
N LYS A 70 6.23 22.62 10.11
CA LYS A 70 5.88 22.50 11.54
C LYS A 70 6.28 21.16 12.15
N ILE A 71 6.59 20.16 11.33
CA ILE A 71 7.10 18.88 11.81
C ILE A 71 8.53 19.08 12.29
N LYS A 72 8.84 18.60 13.49
CA LYS A 72 10.19 18.64 14.08
C LYS A 72 10.83 17.26 14.12
N PHE A 73 10.02 16.21 14.29
CA PHE A 73 10.47 14.84 14.42
C PHE A 73 9.83 13.96 13.34
N PHE A 74 10.66 13.20 12.62
CA PHE A 74 10.25 12.14 11.72
C PHE A 74 10.54 10.79 12.36
N GLY A 75 9.49 10.06 12.68
CA GLY A 75 9.61 8.71 13.24
C GLY A 75 9.30 7.66 12.20
N PHE A 76 10.03 6.55 12.23
CA PHE A 76 9.88 5.47 11.27
C PHE A 76 9.70 4.12 11.96
N ASP A 77 8.75 3.32 11.49
CA ASP A 77 8.83 1.87 11.64
C ASP A 77 9.91 1.29 10.71
N MET A 78 10.38 0.07 11.01
CA MET A 78 11.39 -0.60 10.20
C MET A 78 10.75 -1.50 9.13
N ASP A 79 10.14 -2.60 9.56
CA ASP A 79 9.65 -3.67 8.69
C ASP A 79 8.49 -3.17 7.81
N TYR A 80 8.52 -3.46 6.50
CA TYR A 80 7.58 -2.94 5.49
C TYR A 80 7.42 -1.41 5.42
N THR A 81 8.26 -0.65 6.13
CA THR A 81 8.32 0.81 6.09
C THR A 81 9.67 1.26 5.51
N LEU A 82 10.75 1.15 6.29
CA LEU A 82 12.12 1.37 5.81
C LEU A 82 12.63 0.15 5.03
N ALA A 83 12.42 -1.05 5.57
CA ALA A 83 12.79 -2.32 4.98
C ALA A 83 11.61 -2.91 4.20
N GLN A 84 11.55 -2.62 2.89
CA GLN A 84 10.55 -3.21 2.02
C GLN A 84 10.94 -4.64 1.65
N TYR A 85 10.13 -5.61 2.05
CA TYR A 85 10.35 -7.00 1.68
C TYR A 85 9.91 -7.25 0.23
N LYS A 86 10.64 -8.12 -0.47
CA LYS A 86 10.37 -8.46 -1.88
C LYS A 86 9.20 -9.42 -1.98
N ASN A 87 8.15 -8.99 -2.69
CA ASN A 87 7.00 -9.81 -3.03
C ASN A 87 7.17 -10.44 -4.42
N PRO A 88 6.96 -11.77 -4.59
CA PRO A 88 6.41 -12.73 -3.62
C PRO A 88 7.46 -13.55 -2.86
N ASP A 89 8.75 -13.26 -3.02
CA ASP A 89 9.85 -14.09 -2.50
C ASP A 89 9.80 -14.25 -0.97
N PHE A 90 9.56 -13.17 -0.23
CA PHE A 90 9.50 -13.21 1.22
C PHE A 90 8.20 -13.84 1.74
N GLU A 91 7.05 -13.51 1.14
CA GLU A 91 5.76 -14.09 1.52
C GLU A 91 5.73 -15.60 1.25
N SER A 92 6.24 -16.05 0.10
CA SER A 92 6.36 -17.47 -0.23
C SER A 92 7.27 -18.21 0.76
N PHE A 93 8.41 -17.59 1.10
CA PHE A 93 9.33 -18.15 2.07
C PHE A 93 8.71 -18.27 3.48
N SER A 94 8.00 -17.24 3.94
CA SER A 94 7.28 -17.27 5.22
C SER A 94 6.18 -18.33 5.20
N PHE A 95 5.39 -18.39 4.12
CA PHE A 95 4.35 -19.41 3.91
C PHE A 95 4.90 -20.83 4.07
N ASP A 96 6.04 -21.14 3.42
CA ASP A 96 6.66 -22.46 3.51
C ASP A 96 7.09 -22.82 4.94
N LEU A 97 7.66 -21.86 5.70
CA LEU A 97 8.04 -22.12 7.09
C LEU A 97 6.83 -22.39 7.99
N VAL A 98 5.74 -21.65 7.80
CA VAL A 98 4.51 -21.81 8.59
C VAL A 98 3.84 -23.14 8.25
N LYS A 99 3.80 -23.49 6.96
CA LYS A 99 3.34 -24.80 6.46
C LYS A 99 4.12 -25.95 7.10
N GLN A 100 5.46 -25.89 7.14
CA GLN A 100 6.26 -26.90 7.84
C GLN A 100 5.94 -26.96 9.32
N ARG A 101 5.77 -25.81 9.98
CA ARG A 101 5.43 -25.75 11.39
C ARG A 101 4.09 -26.41 11.69
N LEU A 102 3.08 -26.25 10.84
CA LEU A 102 1.80 -26.94 11.00
C LEU A 102 1.95 -28.46 10.91
N ILE A 103 2.78 -28.96 9.98
CA ILE A 103 3.07 -30.41 9.87
C ILE A 103 3.73 -30.92 11.16
N GLU A 104 4.69 -30.18 11.71
CA GLU A 104 5.31 -30.51 13.01
C GLU A 104 4.29 -30.52 14.17
N MET A 105 3.24 -29.68 14.09
CA MET A 105 2.13 -29.66 15.05
C MET A 105 1.14 -30.82 14.88
N GLY A 106 1.33 -31.66 13.85
CA GLY A 106 0.49 -32.85 13.60
C GLY A 106 -0.56 -32.66 12.50
N TYR A 107 -0.51 -31.57 11.73
CA TYR A 107 -1.34 -31.45 10.52
C TYR A 107 -0.91 -32.49 9.47
N PRO A 108 -1.83 -32.92 8.58
CA PRO A 108 -1.55 -33.93 7.55
C PRO A 108 -0.38 -33.54 6.64
N ALA A 109 0.54 -34.46 6.36
CA ALA A 109 1.74 -34.20 5.56
C ALA A 109 1.42 -33.74 4.13
N GLU A 110 0.21 -34.03 3.64
CA GLU A 110 -0.33 -33.61 2.35
C GLU A 110 -0.37 -32.09 2.20
N ILE A 111 -0.48 -31.33 3.29
CA ILE A 111 -0.44 -29.87 3.22
C ILE A 111 0.90 -29.34 2.71
N ASN A 112 1.96 -30.15 2.74
CA ASN A 112 3.27 -29.80 2.18
C ASN A 112 3.21 -29.48 0.67
N LEU A 113 2.20 -30.01 -0.03
CA LEU A 113 1.96 -29.77 -1.44
C LEU A 113 1.45 -28.36 -1.77
N PHE A 114 1.04 -27.58 -0.75
CA PHE A 114 0.59 -26.21 -0.98
C PHE A 114 1.76 -25.33 -1.46
N TYR A 115 1.48 -24.50 -2.47
CA TYR A 115 2.37 -23.44 -2.95
C TYR A 115 1.69 -22.09 -2.72
N TYR A 116 2.46 -21.07 -2.33
CA TYR A 116 1.93 -19.72 -2.14
C TYR A 116 1.52 -19.10 -3.48
N ASP A 117 0.28 -18.62 -3.56
CA ASP A 117 -0.24 -17.86 -4.70
C ASP A 117 -0.40 -16.38 -4.31
N PRO A 118 0.50 -15.49 -4.76
CA PRO A 118 0.44 -14.07 -4.41
C PRO A 118 -0.76 -13.33 -5.02
N THR A 119 -1.50 -13.94 -5.96
CA THR A 119 -2.66 -13.32 -6.61
C THR A 119 -3.95 -13.45 -5.81
N PHE A 120 -3.95 -14.29 -4.77
CA PHE A 120 -5.11 -14.53 -3.93
C PHE A 120 -5.26 -13.52 -2.77
N PRO A 121 -4.30 -13.40 -1.83
CA PRO A 121 -4.53 -12.64 -0.61
C PRO A 121 -4.49 -11.13 -0.87
N VAL A 122 -5.46 -10.41 -0.30
CA VAL A 122 -5.46 -8.95 -0.24
C VAL A 122 -5.42 -8.49 1.22
N ARG A 123 -4.72 -7.39 1.49
CA ARG A 123 -4.59 -6.86 2.84
C ARG A 123 -5.92 -6.26 3.31
N GLY A 124 -6.24 -6.48 4.59
CA GLY A 124 -7.43 -5.92 5.24
C GLY A 124 -8.68 -6.80 5.19
N LEU A 125 -8.53 -8.07 4.80
CA LEU A 125 -9.58 -9.07 4.95
C LEU A 125 -9.88 -9.37 6.42
N TRP A 126 -11.10 -9.81 6.66
CA TRP A 126 -11.57 -10.25 7.95
C TRP A 126 -11.72 -11.77 7.93
N PHE A 127 -11.20 -12.45 8.93
CA PHE A 127 -11.40 -13.87 9.11
C PHE A 127 -12.46 -14.10 10.19
N ASP A 128 -13.57 -14.73 9.81
CA ASP A 128 -14.61 -15.19 10.73
C ASP A 128 -14.19 -16.53 11.34
N THR A 129 -13.68 -16.48 12.58
CA THR A 129 -13.23 -17.67 13.30
C THR A 129 -14.36 -18.65 13.63
N GLU A 130 -15.61 -18.20 13.60
CA GLU A 130 -16.75 -19.08 13.84
C GLU A 130 -17.05 -19.89 12.57
N ASN A 131 -17.14 -19.24 11.42
CA ASN A 131 -17.60 -19.87 10.18
C ASN A 131 -16.50 -20.28 9.20
N GLY A 132 -15.25 -19.90 9.45
CA GLY A 132 -14.11 -20.22 8.58
C GLY A 132 -14.08 -19.41 7.27
N ASN A 133 -14.70 -18.23 7.26
CA ASN A 133 -14.84 -17.41 6.06
C ASN A 133 -13.83 -16.25 6.04
N LEU A 134 -13.28 -15.97 4.86
CA LEU A 134 -12.63 -14.70 4.55
C LEU A 134 -13.68 -13.71 4.05
N LEU A 135 -13.73 -12.54 4.67
CA LEU A 135 -14.72 -11.51 4.42
C LEU A 135 -14.01 -10.23 3.97
N LYS A 136 -14.48 -9.64 2.87
CA LYS A 136 -14.11 -8.30 2.46
C LYS A 136 -15.26 -7.38 2.79
N VAL A 137 -15.06 -6.54 3.80
CA VAL A 137 -16.14 -5.73 4.39
C VAL A 137 -15.98 -4.25 4.08
N ASP A 138 -17.10 -3.55 4.10
CA ASP A 138 -17.19 -2.11 3.95
C ASP A 138 -16.92 -1.39 5.29
N PRO A 139 -16.99 -0.04 5.34
CA PRO A 139 -16.75 0.74 6.55
C PRO A 139 -17.71 0.49 7.72
N TYR A 140 -18.89 -0.07 7.45
CA TYR A 140 -19.99 -0.23 8.42
C TYR A 140 -20.04 -1.64 9.03
N GLY A 141 -19.16 -2.54 8.58
CA GLY A 141 -18.98 -3.86 9.19
C GLY A 141 -18.76 -3.79 10.70
N ASN A 142 -19.46 -4.64 11.45
CA ASN A 142 -19.34 -4.72 12.91
C ASN A 142 -18.21 -5.67 13.31
N ILE A 143 -17.22 -5.18 14.06
CA ILE A 143 -16.16 -6.02 14.63
C ILE A 143 -16.73 -6.75 15.85
N LEU A 144 -17.06 -8.03 15.67
CA LEU A 144 -17.48 -8.93 16.74
C LEU A 144 -16.26 -9.69 17.31
N ASN A 145 -16.36 -10.25 18.51
CA ASN A 145 -15.28 -11.04 19.14
C ASN A 145 -14.81 -12.26 18.31
N ARG A 146 -15.58 -12.68 17.31
CA ARG A 146 -15.23 -13.79 16.38
C ARG A 146 -14.39 -13.34 15.18
N ILE A 147 -14.27 -12.05 14.94
CA ILE A 147 -13.62 -11.48 13.75
C ILE A 147 -12.17 -11.17 14.06
N TYR A 148 -11.27 -11.69 13.22
CA TYR A 148 -9.88 -11.29 13.21
C TYR A 148 -9.56 -10.49 11.95
N VAL A 149 -8.84 -9.37 12.07
CA VAL A 149 -8.56 -8.47 10.94
C VAL A 149 -7.11 -8.66 10.46
N LEU A 150 -6.95 -9.11 9.22
CA LEU A 150 -5.69 -9.43 8.56
C LEU A 150 -5.10 -8.18 7.87
N ASN A 151 -4.72 -7.19 8.70
CA ASN A 151 -4.40 -5.83 8.28
C ASN A 151 -2.90 -5.55 8.02
N THR A 152 -2.01 -6.51 8.23
CA THR A 152 -0.56 -6.36 8.01
C THR A 152 -0.10 -7.13 6.77
N LEU A 153 1.01 -6.71 6.16
CA LEU A 153 1.60 -7.46 5.03
C LEU A 153 2.08 -8.85 5.46
N PHE A 154 2.53 -9.00 6.71
CA PHE A 154 2.84 -10.31 7.30
C PHE A 154 1.63 -11.26 7.39
N ASN A 155 0.40 -10.76 7.28
CA ASN A 155 -0.80 -11.60 7.26
C ASN A 155 -1.09 -12.20 5.87
N GLN A 156 -0.40 -11.82 4.79
CA GLN A 156 -0.70 -12.38 3.47
C GLN A 156 -0.45 -13.91 3.40
N PRO A 157 0.69 -14.44 3.90
CA PRO A 157 0.89 -15.88 4.02
C PRO A 157 -0.15 -16.58 4.88
N GLU A 158 -0.49 -15.97 6.03
CA GLU A 158 -1.50 -16.48 6.97
C GLU A 158 -2.89 -16.57 6.32
N THR A 159 -3.30 -15.51 5.61
CA THR A 159 -4.58 -15.41 4.91
C THR A 159 -4.73 -16.54 3.90
N TYR A 160 -3.71 -16.74 3.07
CA TYR A 160 -3.73 -17.77 2.05
C TYR A 160 -3.66 -19.18 2.66
N LEU A 161 -2.84 -19.38 3.68
CA LEU A 161 -2.72 -20.67 4.36
C LEU A 161 -4.02 -21.08 5.06
N LEU A 162 -4.73 -20.15 5.70
CA LEU A 162 -6.06 -20.39 6.27
C LEU A 162 -7.03 -20.87 5.19
N ALA A 163 -7.06 -20.22 4.03
CA ALA A 163 -7.91 -20.63 2.91
C ALA A 163 -7.55 -22.05 2.43
N CYS A 164 -6.27 -22.35 2.20
CA CYS A 164 -5.83 -23.68 1.76
C CYS A 164 -6.15 -24.79 2.77
N VAL A 165 -5.90 -24.55 4.06
CA VAL A 165 -6.15 -25.54 5.13
C VAL A 165 -7.64 -25.82 5.28
N ILE A 166 -8.46 -24.77 5.28
CA ILE A 166 -9.92 -24.91 5.39
C ILE A 166 -10.48 -25.61 4.15
N ASP A 167 -10.02 -25.25 2.95
CA ASP A 167 -10.43 -25.90 1.71
C ASP A 167 -10.04 -27.39 1.70
N PHE A 168 -8.80 -27.71 2.09
CA PHE A 168 -8.31 -29.08 2.19
C PHE A 168 -9.20 -29.95 3.08
N PHE A 169 -9.50 -29.53 4.31
CA PHE A 169 -10.37 -30.33 5.18
C PHE A 169 -11.82 -30.33 4.72
N SER A 170 -12.29 -29.25 4.09
CA SER A 170 -13.66 -29.13 3.61
C SER A 170 -13.96 -30.02 2.41
N ASN A 171 -12.95 -30.31 1.58
CA ASN A 171 -13.07 -31.09 0.35
C ASN A 171 -12.40 -32.47 0.45
N SER A 172 -11.79 -32.80 1.59
CA SER A 172 -11.18 -34.11 1.81
C SER A 172 -12.26 -35.17 2.05
N PRO A 173 -12.17 -36.36 1.40
CA PRO A 173 -13.15 -37.43 1.56
C PRO A 173 -13.15 -38.06 2.95
N ASN A 174 -12.23 -37.68 3.85
CA ASN A 174 -12.14 -38.19 5.21
C ASN A 174 -12.85 -37.29 6.24
N TYR A 175 -13.38 -36.15 5.80
CA TYR A 175 -13.97 -35.14 6.66
C TYR A 175 -15.32 -34.67 6.11
N VAL A 176 -16.18 -34.20 7.00
CA VAL A 176 -17.46 -33.57 6.65
C VAL A 176 -17.56 -32.21 7.34
N ARG A 177 -18.09 -31.21 6.63
CA ARG A 177 -18.39 -29.90 7.22
C ARG A 177 -19.47 -30.06 8.29
N SER A 178 -19.24 -29.45 9.45
CA SER A 178 -20.20 -29.39 10.54
C SER A 178 -20.63 -27.95 10.72
N SER A 179 -21.90 -27.66 10.46
CA SER A 179 -22.50 -26.35 10.71
C SER A 179 -22.87 -26.19 12.18
N LYS A 180 -23.03 -24.94 12.62
CA LYS A 180 -23.48 -24.61 13.97
C LYS A 180 -24.92 -25.07 14.17
N GLN A 181 -25.12 -26.15 14.94
CA GLN A 181 -26.45 -26.69 15.26
C GLN A 181 -27.05 -26.09 16.54
N SER A 182 -26.23 -25.45 17.37
CA SER A 182 -26.61 -24.89 18.67
C SER A 182 -25.59 -23.84 19.10
N ALA A 183 -25.94 -22.99 20.08
CA ALA A 183 -24.99 -22.05 20.72
C ALA A 183 -23.72 -22.74 21.26
N ASN A 184 -23.81 -24.03 21.61
CA ASN A 184 -22.71 -24.82 22.18
C ASN A 184 -22.00 -25.75 21.17
N SER A 185 -22.38 -25.71 19.88
CA SER A 185 -21.79 -26.58 18.85
C SER A 185 -21.06 -25.73 17.82
N PRO A 186 -19.74 -25.53 17.93
CA PRO A 186 -19.00 -24.69 16.98
C PRO A 186 -19.02 -25.29 15.57
N SER A 187 -18.94 -24.42 14.56
CA SER A 187 -18.75 -24.84 13.17
C SER A 187 -17.30 -25.24 12.90
N GLY A 188 -17.13 -26.15 11.94
CA GLY A 188 -15.82 -26.70 11.61
C GLY A 188 -15.91 -27.93 10.71
N VAL A 189 -14.96 -28.84 10.90
CA VAL A 189 -14.85 -30.10 10.16
C VAL A 189 -14.79 -31.27 11.14
N LYS A 190 -15.49 -32.36 10.81
CA LYS A 190 -15.55 -33.58 11.61
C LYS A 190 -15.01 -34.75 10.77
N GLY A 191 -14.15 -35.57 11.36
CA GLY A 191 -13.72 -36.82 10.73
C GLY A 191 -14.92 -37.75 10.51
N ILE A 192 -14.95 -38.49 9.41
CA ILE A 192 -16.05 -39.42 9.10
C ILE A 192 -16.17 -40.53 10.15
N ASP A 193 -15.06 -40.90 10.79
CA ASP A 193 -15.05 -41.85 11.91
C ASP A 193 -15.71 -41.29 13.18
N GLY A 194 -16.05 -40.00 13.19
CA GLY A 194 -16.67 -39.27 14.27
C GLY A 194 -15.79 -39.02 15.49
N LYS A 195 -14.50 -39.40 15.44
CA LYS A 195 -13.57 -39.34 16.58
C LYS A 195 -12.88 -37.99 16.71
N LEU A 196 -12.71 -37.29 15.60
CA LEU A 196 -12.05 -35.99 15.56
C LEU A 196 -13.02 -34.90 15.11
N PHE A 197 -13.01 -33.78 15.83
CA PHE A 197 -13.69 -32.56 15.43
C PHE A 197 -12.71 -31.39 15.57
N MET A 198 -12.64 -30.56 14.53
CA MET A 198 -11.82 -29.35 14.50
C MET A 198 -12.71 -28.16 14.17
N SER A 199 -12.86 -27.23 15.11
CA SER A 199 -13.55 -25.98 14.85
C SER A 199 -12.72 -25.09 13.91
N TYR A 200 -13.36 -24.21 13.14
CA TYR A 200 -12.62 -23.23 12.35
C TYR A 200 -11.78 -22.29 13.25
N LYS A 201 -12.27 -22.01 14.46
CA LYS A 201 -11.54 -21.23 15.47
C LYS A 201 -10.25 -21.92 15.92
N SER A 202 -10.27 -23.23 16.13
CA SER A 202 -9.07 -23.98 16.51
C SER A 202 -8.06 -24.04 15.35
N ILE A 203 -8.54 -24.25 14.13
CA ILE A 203 -7.67 -24.19 12.93
C ILE A 203 -7.00 -22.81 12.83
N PHE A 204 -7.77 -21.74 12.99
CA PHE A 204 -7.22 -20.38 13.00
C PHE A 204 -6.18 -20.18 14.10
N GLN A 205 -6.46 -20.64 15.31
CA GLN A 205 -5.53 -20.52 16.43
C GLN A 205 -4.21 -21.26 16.17
N ASP A 206 -4.28 -22.45 15.57
CA ASP A 206 -3.08 -23.23 15.23
C ASP A 206 -2.24 -22.54 14.15
N VAL A 207 -2.88 -22.02 13.09
CA VAL A 207 -2.20 -21.22 12.05
C VAL A 207 -1.57 -19.96 12.66
N ARG A 208 -2.31 -19.24 13.52
CA ARG A 208 -1.80 -18.04 14.19
C ARG A 208 -0.61 -18.37 15.08
N ASN A 209 -0.69 -19.44 15.87
CA ASN A 209 0.39 -19.90 16.72
C ASN A 209 1.63 -20.31 15.90
N ALA A 210 1.43 -20.92 14.73
CA ALA A 210 2.51 -21.26 13.80
C ALA A 210 3.18 -20.01 13.22
N ILE A 211 2.41 -19.01 12.79
CA ILE A 211 2.90 -17.70 12.34
C ILE A 211 3.71 -17.02 13.46
N ASP A 212 3.14 -16.93 14.65
CA ASP A 212 3.77 -16.31 15.82
C ASP A 212 5.08 -17.02 16.18
N TYR A 213 5.09 -18.36 16.17
CA TYR A 213 6.30 -19.16 16.37
C TYR A 213 7.36 -18.84 15.31
N VAL A 214 7.01 -18.88 14.03
CA VAL A 214 7.94 -18.65 12.92
C VAL A 214 8.56 -17.25 13.00
N HIS A 215 7.79 -16.22 13.36
CA HIS A 215 8.26 -14.84 13.47
C HIS A 215 9.06 -14.54 14.74
N MET A 216 8.73 -15.18 15.88
CA MET A 216 9.34 -14.86 17.17
C MET A 216 10.45 -15.82 17.59
N GLN A 217 10.31 -17.12 17.30
CA GLN A 217 11.19 -18.19 17.79
C GLN A 217 11.82 -19.01 16.67
N GLY A 218 11.20 -19.03 15.49
CA GLY A 218 11.60 -19.84 14.36
C GLY A 218 12.78 -19.27 13.57
N SER A 219 13.10 -19.94 12.47
CA SER A 219 14.26 -19.64 11.62
C SER A 219 14.02 -18.54 10.59
N LEU A 220 12.87 -17.85 10.59
CA LEU A 220 12.52 -16.82 9.59
C LEU A 220 13.59 -15.73 9.56
N LYS A 221 13.79 -15.02 10.68
CA LYS A 221 14.75 -13.92 10.78
C LYS A 221 16.18 -14.33 10.42
N GLU A 222 16.63 -15.48 10.93
CA GLU A 222 17.95 -16.03 10.66
C GLU A 222 18.17 -16.26 9.16
N LYS A 223 17.25 -16.99 8.52
CA LYS A 223 17.33 -17.32 7.09
C LYS A 223 17.11 -16.10 6.21
N THR A 224 16.29 -15.13 6.63
CA THR A 224 16.14 -13.84 5.94
C THR A 224 17.47 -13.10 5.94
N VAL A 225 18.16 -12.99 7.08
CA VAL A 225 19.48 -12.32 7.15
C VAL A 225 20.53 -13.07 6.35
N ALA A 226 20.51 -14.42 6.36
CA ALA A 226 21.44 -15.24 5.58
C ALA A 226 21.36 -15.00 4.07
N ASN A 227 20.20 -14.55 3.56
CA ASN A 227 20.01 -14.20 2.15
C ASN A 227 19.26 -12.87 1.99
N ILE A 228 19.74 -11.85 2.69
CA ILE A 228 19.00 -10.58 2.86
C ILE A 228 18.68 -9.86 1.54
N ALA A 229 19.59 -9.93 0.55
CA ALA A 229 19.39 -9.30 -0.75
C ALA A 229 18.31 -9.96 -1.61
N LYS A 230 17.97 -11.23 -1.33
CA LYS A 230 16.83 -11.90 -1.95
C LYS A 230 15.50 -11.38 -1.38
N TYR A 231 15.47 -10.98 -0.11
CA TYR A 231 14.22 -10.73 0.60
C TYR A 231 13.93 -9.27 0.89
N ILE A 232 14.92 -8.38 0.87
CA ILE A 232 14.75 -6.97 1.22
C ILE A 232 15.27 -6.09 0.08
N GLU A 233 14.48 -5.09 -0.32
CA GLU A 233 14.88 -4.07 -1.29
C GLU A 233 15.85 -3.05 -0.67
N ARG A 234 16.82 -2.60 -1.46
CA ARG A 234 17.68 -1.45 -1.13
C ARG A 234 17.33 -0.26 -2.00
N ASP A 235 17.37 0.93 -1.43
CA ASP A 235 17.10 2.16 -2.16
C ASP A 235 18.11 3.25 -1.75
N GLU A 236 18.89 3.74 -2.71
CA GLU A 236 19.91 4.76 -2.49
C GLU A 236 19.33 6.11 -2.02
N ARG A 237 18.02 6.32 -2.19
CA ARG A 237 17.34 7.53 -1.73
C ARG A 237 17.16 7.56 -0.22
N LEU A 238 17.24 6.43 0.48
CA LEU A 238 17.01 6.36 1.92
C LEU A 238 18.01 7.23 2.71
N PRO A 239 19.34 7.04 2.60
CA PRO A 239 20.31 7.90 3.29
C PRO A 239 20.15 9.38 2.93
N LEU A 240 19.94 9.66 1.63
CA LEU A 240 19.78 11.02 1.11
C LEU A 240 18.56 11.74 1.70
N LEU A 241 17.43 11.04 1.88
CA LEU A 241 16.24 11.64 2.48
C LEU A 241 16.48 12.01 3.94
N LEU A 242 17.13 11.12 4.70
CA LEU A 242 17.43 11.36 6.12
C LEU A 242 18.44 12.50 6.30
N ASP A 243 19.48 12.57 5.46
CA ASP A 243 20.40 13.71 5.44
C ASP A 243 19.66 15.02 5.21
N ARG A 244 18.77 15.07 4.19
CA ARG A 244 17.99 16.28 3.91
C ARG A 244 17.05 16.64 5.07
N MET A 245 16.54 15.67 5.82
CA MET A 245 15.77 15.94 7.05
C MET A 245 16.65 16.67 8.07
N HIS A 246 17.85 16.14 8.35
CA HIS A 246 18.79 16.76 9.29
C HIS A 246 19.28 18.14 8.84
N GLU A 247 19.60 18.31 7.55
CA GLU A 247 19.98 19.59 6.95
C GLU A 247 18.89 20.67 7.09
N ASN A 248 17.62 20.25 7.16
CA ASN A 248 16.48 21.14 7.38
C ASN A 248 16.08 21.26 8.87
N GLY A 249 17.01 20.92 9.79
CA GLY A 249 16.84 21.03 11.23
C GLY A 249 15.79 20.10 11.81
N LYS A 250 15.46 19.00 11.10
CA LYS A 250 14.51 17.98 11.56
C LYS A 250 15.28 16.88 12.27
N LYS A 251 14.69 16.31 13.32
CA LYS A 251 15.21 15.13 14.00
C LYS A 251 14.53 13.86 13.51
N THR A 252 15.21 12.74 13.57
CA THR A 252 14.72 11.44 13.11
C THR A 252 14.77 10.40 14.21
N PHE A 253 13.83 9.47 14.23
CA PHE A 253 13.89 8.33 15.13
C PHE A 253 13.40 7.03 14.51
N LEU A 254 13.99 5.92 14.94
CA LEU A 254 13.52 4.57 14.66
C LEU A 254 12.67 4.08 15.83
N LEU A 255 11.51 3.52 15.55
CA LEU A 255 10.62 2.89 16.53
C LEU A 255 10.05 1.60 15.94
N THR A 256 10.69 0.47 16.24
CA THR A 256 10.39 -0.84 15.63
C THR A 256 10.01 -1.88 16.69
N ASN A 257 9.14 -2.82 16.29
CA ASN A 257 8.84 -4.01 17.09
C ASN A 257 9.94 -5.07 17.03
N SER A 258 10.82 -5.00 16.03
CA SER A 258 11.94 -5.92 15.87
C SER A 258 12.98 -5.72 16.98
N ASP A 259 13.66 -6.81 17.34
CA ASP A 259 14.77 -6.79 18.30
C ASP A 259 16.02 -6.13 17.69
N TYR A 260 16.98 -5.77 18.54
CA TYR A 260 18.20 -5.09 18.10
C TYR A 260 19.06 -5.93 17.16
N ARG A 261 19.20 -7.24 17.37
CA ARG A 261 20.11 -8.07 16.56
C ARG A 261 19.62 -8.16 15.12
N TYR A 262 18.32 -8.34 14.95
CA TYR A 262 17.69 -8.33 13.64
C TYR A 262 17.77 -6.94 12.99
N SER A 263 17.38 -5.90 13.76
CA SER A 263 17.40 -4.51 13.28
C SER A 263 18.80 -4.07 12.84
N GLU A 264 19.85 -4.45 13.58
CA GLU A 264 21.23 -4.14 13.24
C GLU A 264 21.63 -4.73 11.87
N LYS A 265 21.23 -5.97 11.58
CA LYS A 265 21.53 -6.63 10.30
C LYS A 265 20.75 -6.02 9.15
N VAL A 266 19.45 -5.79 9.33
CA VAL A 266 18.59 -5.21 8.31
C VAL A 266 18.99 -3.78 7.99
N MET A 267 19.16 -2.94 9.01
CA MET A 267 19.53 -1.53 8.81
C MET A 267 20.94 -1.40 8.26
N SER A 268 21.90 -2.23 8.68
CA SER A 268 23.24 -2.22 8.07
C SER A 268 23.18 -2.55 6.57
N PHE A 269 22.32 -3.49 6.17
CA PHE A 269 22.12 -3.81 4.76
C PHE A 269 21.45 -2.67 3.98
N LEU A 270 20.42 -2.03 4.54
CA LEU A 270 19.75 -0.90 3.88
C LEU A 270 20.68 0.29 3.64
N PHE A 271 21.66 0.50 4.52
CA PHE A 271 22.64 1.58 4.41
C PHE A 271 23.97 1.14 3.78
N ASP A 272 24.10 -0.13 3.40
CA ASP A 272 25.20 -0.61 2.55
C ASP A 272 24.92 -0.21 1.08
N VAL A 273 24.97 1.09 0.85
CA VAL A 273 24.76 1.75 -0.45
C VAL A 273 25.73 2.93 -0.60
N PRO A 274 26.16 3.29 -1.83
CA PRO A 274 27.11 4.37 -2.05
C PRO A 274 26.68 5.71 -1.43
N SER A 275 25.39 6.04 -1.49
CA SER A 275 24.85 7.29 -0.96
C SER A 275 24.98 7.43 0.56
N ALA A 276 25.24 6.33 1.29
CA ALA A 276 25.47 6.39 2.73
C ALA A 276 26.90 6.85 3.09
N ASN A 277 27.83 6.90 2.13
CA ASN A 277 29.23 7.29 2.33
C ASN A 277 29.94 6.49 3.43
N GLY A 278 29.59 5.20 3.60
CA GLY A 278 30.16 4.33 4.63
C GLY A 278 29.77 4.69 6.08
N ARG A 279 28.85 5.63 6.29
CA ARG A 279 28.35 5.98 7.63
C ARG A 279 27.48 4.86 8.19
N SER A 280 27.58 4.62 9.51
CA SER A 280 26.69 3.69 10.21
C SER A 280 25.25 4.18 10.13
N TRP A 281 24.30 3.27 9.90
CA TRP A 281 22.86 3.59 9.90
C TRP A 281 22.42 4.32 11.18
N LYS A 282 23.06 4.01 12.32
CA LYS A 282 22.74 4.63 13.62
C LYS A 282 22.95 6.15 13.63
N SER A 283 23.88 6.68 12.83
CA SER A 283 24.12 8.12 12.78
C SER A 283 23.02 8.91 12.05
N TYR A 284 22.13 8.22 11.33
CA TYR A 284 20.99 8.84 10.65
C TYR A 284 19.76 8.98 11.55
N PHE A 285 19.83 8.51 12.79
CA PHE A 285 18.75 8.56 13.76
C PHE A 285 19.21 9.24 15.05
N ASP A 286 18.51 10.28 15.46
CA ASP A 286 18.74 10.93 16.76
C ASP A 286 18.34 10.00 17.92
N TYR A 287 17.31 9.18 17.71
CA TYR A 287 16.79 8.24 18.70
C TYR A 287 16.47 6.88 18.07
N ILE A 288 16.86 5.80 18.73
CA ILE A 288 16.64 4.44 18.23
C ILE A 288 15.98 3.61 19.33
N VAL A 289 14.75 3.16 19.07
CA VAL A 289 13.96 2.31 19.96
C VAL A 289 13.57 1.03 19.25
N VAL A 290 14.05 -0.10 19.78
CA VAL A 290 13.71 -1.47 19.37
C VAL A 290 12.74 -2.10 20.35
N ASP A 291 12.22 -3.30 20.05
CA ASP A 291 11.29 -4.03 20.91
C ASP A 291 10.10 -3.17 21.40
N ALA A 292 9.61 -2.25 20.58
CA ALA A 292 8.62 -1.25 21.00
C ALA A 292 7.30 -1.87 21.47
N ARG A 293 6.95 -3.06 20.97
CA ARG A 293 5.68 -3.77 21.22
C ARG A 293 4.44 -2.95 20.86
N LYS A 294 4.47 -2.18 19.78
CA LYS A 294 3.30 -1.52 19.20
C LYS A 294 2.19 -2.55 18.95
N PRO A 295 0.91 -2.27 19.30
CA PRO A 295 0.38 -0.97 19.73
C PRO A 295 0.56 -0.64 21.22
N LEU A 296 1.05 -1.56 22.06
CA LEU A 296 1.19 -1.35 23.50
C LEU A 296 2.04 -0.11 23.82
N PHE A 297 3.06 0.17 23.02
CA PHE A 297 3.88 1.39 23.11
C PHE A 297 3.06 2.68 23.20
N PHE A 298 1.96 2.78 22.42
CA PHE A 298 1.12 3.97 22.37
C PHE A 298 0.10 4.03 23.52
N ASP A 299 -0.03 2.95 24.27
CA ASP A 299 -0.88 2.79 25.44
C ASP A 299 -0.05 2.91 26.73
N GLU A 300 -0.06 1.90 27.61
CA GLU A 300 0.77 1.83 28.83
C GLU A 300 2.27 1.61 28.57
N GLY A 301 2.62 0.99 27.43
CA GLY A 301 3.99 0.66 27.07
C GLY A 301 4.65 -0.39 27.97
N THR A 302 5.98 -0.39 27.98
CA THR A 302 6.81 -1.27 28.80
C THR A 302 7.94 -0.49 29.47
N ILE A 303 8.73 -1.16 30.32
CA ILE A 303 9.93 -0.57 30.92
C ILE A 303 10.92 -0.19 29.80
N LEU A 304 11.36 1.07 29.81
CA LEU A 304 12.43 1.54 28.93
C LEU A 304 13.78 1.01 29.39
N ARG A 305 14.50 0.30 28.52
CA ARG A 305 15.85 -0.22 28.78
C ARG A 305 16.85 0.28 27.75
N GLN A 306 18.13 0.13 28.06
CA GLN A 306 19.22 0.40 27.13
C GLN A 306 19.79 -0.92 26.60
N VAL A 307 20.10 -0.97 25.31
CA VAL A 307 20.78 -2.10 24.67
C VAL A 307 22.29 -1.89 24.79
N ASP A 308 23.03 -2.94 25.16
CA ASP A 308 24.46 -3.00 24.91
C ASP A 308 24.69 -3.33 23.43
N VAL A 309 25.12 -2.32 22.66
CA VAL A 309 25.28 -2.42 21.21
C VAL A 309 26.30 -3.46 20.76
N ASN A 310 27.23 -3.87 21.64
CA ASN A 310 28.27 -4.86 21.33
C ASN A 310 27.73 -6.30 21.45
N THR A 311 26.94 -6.56 22.50
CA THR A 311 26.42 -7.91 22.80
C THR A 311 24.99 -8.12 22.28
N GLY A 312 24.29 -7.02 22.04
CA GLY A 312 22.86 -6.96 21.76
C GLY A 312 21.96 -7.31 22.95
N ALA A 313 22.52 -7.45 24.15
CA ALA A 313 21.76 -7.73 25.36
C ALA A 313 21.18 -6.44 25.96
N LEU A 314 20.09 -6.58 26.74
CA LEU A 314 19.54 -5.47 27.51
C LEU A 314 20.37 -5.25 28.77
N LYS A 315 20.80 -4.01 29.01
CA LYS A 315 21.40 -3.63 30.28
C LYS A 315 20.39 -3.79 31.41
N ILE A 316 20.88 -4.24 32.57
CA ILE A 316 20.03 -4.45 33.74
C ILE A 316 19.55 -3.11 34.29
N GLY A 317 18.26 -3.03 34.61
CA GLY A 317 17.61 -1.84 35.16
C GLY A 317 16.70 -1.12 34.16
N THR A 318 16.18 0.02 34.60
CA THR A 318 15.36 0.95 33.81
C THR A 318 16.24 2.13 33.42
N HIS A 319 16.21 2.54 32.15
CA HIS A 319 16.90 3.74 31.72
C HIS A 319 16.17 4.98 32.23
N THR A 320 16.87 5.85 32.97
CA THR A 320 16.32 7.07 33.57
C THR A 320 17.04 8.34 33.11
N GLY A 321 18.14 8.20 32.36
CA GLY A 321 18.91 9.32 31.83
C GLY A 321 18.35 9.87 30.52
N PRO A 322 18.92 10.97 29.99
CA PRO A 322 18.60 11.44 28.65
C PRO A 322 18.97 10.41 27.59
N PHE A 323 18.43 10.58 26.38
CA PHE A 323 18.91 9.82 25.22
C PHE A 323 20.27 10.34 24.75
N GLU A 324 21.19 9.43 24.48
CA GLU A 324 22.54 9.73 24.03
C GLU A 324 22.74 9.32 22.56
N PRO A 325 23.46 10.12 21.74
CA PRO A 325 23.74 9.78 20.36
C PRO A 325 24.41 8.41 20.20
N GLY A 326 23.94 7.61 19.24
CA GLY A 326 24.48 6.29 18.94
C GLY A 326 24.09 5.18 19.92
N GLN A 327 23.36 5.49 20.99
CA GLN A 327 22.77 4.49 21.88
C GLN A 327 21.45 3.94 21.32
N VAL A 328 21.14 2.71 21.72
CA VAL A 328 19.90 2.03 21.34
C VAL A 328 19.11 1.69 22.60
N TYR A 329 17.81 1.92 22.54
CA TYR A 329 16.87 1.70 23.62
C TYR A 329 15.86 0.62 23.25
N SER A 330 15.26 -0.03 24.24
CA SER A 330 14.33 -1.14 24.07
C SER A 330 13.07 -0.92 24.90
N GLY A 331 11.91 -1.19 24.31
CA GLY A 331 10.61 -1.04 24.96
C GLY A 331 10.20 0.42 25.17
N GLY A 332 9.78 0.75 26.39
CA GLY A 332 9.29 2.08 26.74
C GLY A 332 7.83 2.33 26.38
N SER A 333 7.40 3.59 26.49
CA SER A 333 6.08 4.07 26.11
C SER A 333 6.19 5.38 25.33
N CYS A 334 5.15 5.72 24.57
CA CYS A 334 5.09 6.96 23.81
C CYS A 334 5.18 8.20 24.73
N ASP A 335 4.65 8.13 25.94
CA ASP A 335 4.69 9.23 26.90
C ASP A 335 6.12 9.49 27.39
N ALA A 336 6.77 8.44 27.90
CA ALA A 336 8.16 8.53 28.36
C ALA A 336 9.09 8.96 27.22
N PHE A 337 8.89 8.41 26.02
CA PHE A 337 9.66 8.79 24.85
C PHE A 337 9.46 10.26 24.47
N SER A 338 8.21 10.72 24.37
CA SER A 338 7.88 12.10 23.98
C SER A 338 8.40 13.12 24.98
N GLU A 339 8.36 12.79 26.28
CA GLU A 339 8.94 13.60 27.35
C GLU A 339 10.47 13.71 27.20
N LEU A 340 11.16 12.59 27.01
CA LEU A 340 12.62 12.55 26.85
C LEU A 340 13.12 13.33 25.62
N ILE A 341 12.37 13.32 24.51
CA ILE A 341 12.74 14.07 23.31
C ILE A 341 12.17 15.51 23.27
N GLY A 342 11.32 15.87 24.23
CA GLY A 342 10.65 17.17 24.29
C GLY A 342 9.65 17.42 23.14
N ALA A 343 9.03 16.36 22.62
CA ALA A 343 8.09 16.45 21.51
C ALA A 343 6.64 16.68 21.98
N LYS A 344 5.90 17.53 21.27
CA LYS A 344 4.44 17.60 21.36
C LYS A 344 3.83 16.77 20.24
N GLY A 345 2.61 16.25 20.42
CA GLY A 345 2.03 15.31 19.46
C GLY A 345 2.06 15.80 18.00
N LYS A 346 1.65 17.05 17.73
CA LYS A 346 1.63 17.62 16.38
C LYS A 346 3.02 17.94 15.79
N ASP A 347 4.09 17.87 16.59
CA ASP A 347 5.47 18.07 16.15
C ASP A 347 6.05 16.79 15.49
N VAL A 348 5.38 15.65 15.65
CA VAL A 348 5.84 14.34 15.16
C VAL A 348 5.07 13.94 13.91
N LEU A 349 5.78 13.54 12.86
CA LEU A 349 5.25 12.74 11.74
C LEU A 349 5.74 11.31 11.87
N TYR A 350 4.86 10.39 12.23
CA TYR A 350 5.18 8.97 12.33
C TYR A 350 4.80 8.23 11.04
N VAL A 351 5.77 7.51 10.50
CA VAL A 351 5.70 6.76 9.25
C VAL A 351 5.68 5.27 9.57
N GLY A 352 4.66 4.56 9.11
CA GLY A 352 4.51 3.11 9.32
C GLY A 352 3.59 2.47 8.28
N ASP A 353 3.58 1.14 8.18
CA ASP A 353 2.71 0.38 7.26
C ASP A 353 1.51 -0.24 7.97
N HIS A 354 1.57 -0.41 9.30
CA HIS A 354 0.50 -1.04 10.05
C HIS A 354 -0.59 -0.02 10.41
N ILE A 355 -1.70 -0.04 9.66
CA ILE A 355 -2.83 0.89 9.83
C ILE A 355 -3.36 0.98 11.27
N TYR A 356 -3.38 -0.14 12.00
CA TYR A 356 -3.83 -0.16 13.39
C TYR A 356 -2.69 0.15 14.38
N GLY A 357 -1.62 -0.63 14.31
CA GLY A 357 -0.49 -0.58 15.24
C GLY A 357 0.25 0.75 15.24
N ASP A 358 0.48 1.34 14.06
CA ASP A 358 1.28 2.54 13.89
C ASP A 358 0.43 3.80 13.73
N ILE A 359 -0.64 3.73 12.92
CA ILE A 359 -1.36 4.92 12.46
C ILE A 359 -2.55 5.25 13.36
N LEU A 360 -3.47 4.32 13.57
CA LEU A 360 -4.69 4.57 14.34
C LEU A 360 -4.35 4.92 15.80
N LYS A 361 -3.47 4.14 16.44
CA LYS A 361 -3.14 4.31 17.87
C LYS A 361 -2.32 5.56 18.14
N SER A 362 -1.29 5.85 17.34
CA SER A 362 -0.49 7.08 17.48
C SER A 362 -1.35 8.34 17.32
N LYS A 363 -2.32 8.32 16.40
CA LYS A 363 -3.21 9.43 16.16
C LYS A 363 -4.27 9.61 17.25
N LYS A 364 -5.04 8.56 17.56
CA LYS A 364 -6.16 8.65 18.50
C LYS A 364 -5.70 8.96 19.91
N VAL A 365 -4.61 8.34 20.36
CA VAL A 365 -4.19 8.43 21.76
C VAL A 365 -3.28 9.63 21.98
N ARG A 366 -2.39 9.95 21.03
CA ARG A 366 -1.27 10.90 21.25
C ARG A 366 -1.25 12.10 20.31
N GLY A 367 -2.12 12.13 19.31
CA GLY A 367 -2.24 13.26 18.38
C GLY A 367 -1.03 13.44 17.46
N TRP A 368 -0.24 12.38 17.25
CA TRP A 368 0.84 12.37 16.26
C TRP A 368 0.28 12.56 14.85
N ARG A 369 1.04 13.25 13.99
CA ARG A 369 0.76 13.29 12.56
C ARG A 369 1.19 11.96 11.95
N THR A 370 0.47 11.50 10.94
CA THR A 370 0.64 10.13 10.44
C THR A 370 0.88 10.06 8.93
N PHE A 371 1.83 9.23 8.54
CA PHE A 371 2.11 8.85 7.16
C PHE A 371 1.99 7.33 7.04
N LEU A 372 1.03 6.84 6.26
CA LEU A 372 0.89 5.42 5.99
C LEU A 372 1.64 5.01 4.73
N VAL A 373 2.48 3.99 4.83
CA VAL A 373 3.09 3.32 3.68
C VAL A 373 2.17 2.18 3.22
N VAL A 374 1.80 2.20 1.94
CA VAL A 374 0.92 1.20 1.31
C VAL A 374 1.62 0.66 0.06
N PRO A 375 2.54 -0.31 0.17
CA PRO A 375 3.35 -0.79 -0.95
C PRO A 375 2.52 -1.21 -2.18
N GLU A 376 1.34 -1.79 -1.95
CA GLU A 376 0.42 -2.25 -3.00
C GLU A 376 -0.16 -1.10 -3.84
N LEU A 377 -0.13 0.13 -3.32
CA LEU A 377 -0.72 1.31 -3.97
C LEU A 377 -0.18 1.55 -5.37
N GLN A 378 1.08 1.17 -5.65
CA GLN A 378 1.66 1.33 -6.97
C GLN A 378 0.92 0.48 -8.02
N HIS A 379 0.72 -0.80 -7.72
CA HIS A 379 -0.03 -1.71 -8.58
C HIS A 379 -1.50 -1.29 -8.72
N GLU A 380 -2.11 -0.88 -7.61
CA GLU A 380 -3.49 -0.37 -7.57
C GLU A 380 -3.67 0.87 -8.46
N LEU A 381 -2.74 1.82 -8.42
CA LEU A 381 -2.79 3.02 -9.26
C LEU A 381 -2.67 2.68 -10.75
N ASP A 382 -1.81 1.74 -11.11
CA ASP A 382 -1.62 1.33 -12.50
C ASP A 382 -2.91 0.69 -13.06
N ILE A 383 -3.57 -0.17 -12.29
CA ILE A 383 -4.86 -0.75 -12.69
C ILE A 383 -5.95 0.33 -12.73
N TRP A 384 -6.05 1.16 -11.69
CA TRP A 384 -7.04 2.24 -11.62
C TRP A 384 -6.99 3.17 -12.83
N MET A 385 -5.79 3.54 -13.27
CA MET A 385 -5.61 4.36 -14.47
C MET A 385 -6.01 3.63 -15.75
N ASN A 386 -5.63 2.36 -15.89
CA ASN A 386 -5.88 1.56 -17.09
C ASN A 386 -7.34 1.08 -17.23
N LYS A 387 -8.06 0.94 -16.10
CA LYS A 387 -9.43 0.42 -16.01
C LYS A 387 -10.45 1.48 -15.62
N ARG A 388 -10.06 2.77 -15.71
CA ARG A 388 -10.91 3.92 -15.37
C ARG A 388 -12.28 3.89 -16.05
N SER A 389 -12.34 3.44 -17.31
CA SER A 389 -13.59 3.34 -18.07
C SER A 389 -14.62 2.41 -17.43
N LEU A 390 -14.20 1.33 -16.74
CA LEU A 390 -15.13 0.46 -16.02
C LEU A 390 -15.74 1.17 -14.80
N PHE A 391 -14.95 2.00 -14.12
CA PHE A 391 -15.46 2.78 -13.00
C PHE A 391 -16.38 3.92 -13.45
N GLU A 392 -16.05 4.59 -14.56
CA GLU A 392 -16.93 5.58 -15.19
C GLU A 392 -18.25 4.94 -15.64
N ARG A 393 -18.18 3.75 -16.24
CA ARG A 393 -19.37 2.97 -16.59
C ARG A 393 -20.21 2.61 -15.38
N LEU A 394 -19.60 2.22 -14.27
CA LEU A 394 -20.31 1.93 -13.03
C LEU A 394 -21.08 3.17 -12.53
N ASN A 395 -20.44 4.35 -12.53
CA ASN A 395 -21.09 5.61 -12.17
C ASN A 395 -22.25 5.96 -13.11
N GLU A 396 -22.12 5.73 -14.42
CA GLU A 396 -23.21 5.95 -15.39
C GLU A 396 -24.42 5.05 -15.10
N LEU A 397 -24.19 3.80 -14.71
CA LEU A 397 -25.25 2.85 -14.38
C LEU A 397 -25.92 3.23 -13.06
N ASP A 398 -25.16 3.68 -12.05
CA ASP A 398 -25.69 4.19 -10.78
C ASP A 398 -26.54 5.46 -10.99
N LEU A 399 -26.13 6.36 -11.90
CA LEU A 399 -26.94 7.52 -12.29
C LEU A 399 -28.24 7.13 -12.98
N GLN A 400 -28.18 6.20 -13.94
CA GLN A 400 -29.40 5.66 -14.58
C GLN A 400 -30.35 5.01 -13.57
N LEU A 401 -29.82 4.36 -12.54
CA LEU A 401 -30.62 3.80 -11.47
C LEU A 401 -31.33 4.90 -10.67
N GLY A 402 -30.61 5.99 -10.35
CA GLY A 402 -31.20 7.18 -9.73
C GLY A 402 -32.30 7.81 -10.56
N ASP A 403 -32.08 7.99 -11.87
CA ASP A 403 -33.04 8.60 -12.79
C ASP A 403 -34.37 7.81 -12.88
N LEU A 404 -34.33 6.48 -12.77
CA LEU A 404 -35.55 5.65 -12.75
C LEU A 404 -36.46 5.93 -11.55
N TYR A 405 -35.90 6.39 -10.43
CA TYR A 405 -36.63 6.72 -9.21
C TYR A 405 -36.83 8.23 -9.02
N ALA A 406 -36.19 9.09 -9.81
CA ALA A 406 -36.11 10.52 -9.57
C ALA A 406 -37.48 11.23 -9.51
N ASP A 407 -38.41 10.83 -10.38
CA ASP A 407 -39.76 11.42 -10.46
C ASP A 407 -40.80 10.63 -9.64
N MET A 408 -40.37 9.64 -8.86
CA MET A 408 -41.26 8.85 -8.00
C MET A 408 -41.43 9.51 -6.64
N ASP A 409 -42.66 9.49 -6.15
CA ASP A 409 -43.01 9.98 -4.82
C ASP A 409 -43.63 8.87 -3.94
N SER A 410 -43.92 9.21 -2.69
CA SER A 410 -44.54 8.28 -1.72
C SER A 410 -45.92 7.73 -2.15
N SER A 411 -46.56 8.29 -3.18
CA SER A 411 -47.83 7.81 -3.71
C SER A 411 -47.68 6.76 -4.81
N SER A 412 -46.46 6.61 -5.34
CA SER A 412 -46.13 5.71 -6.43
C SER A 412 -46.29 4.24 -6.02
N ARG A 413 -47.20 3.51 -6.67
CA ARG A 413 -47.50 2.09 -6.39
C ARG A 413 -46.78 1.10 -7.30
N ASN A 414 -46.19 1.59 -8.40
CA ASN A 414 -45.51 0.76 -9.39
C ASN A 414 -44.00 0.92 -9.24
N LYS A 415 -43.30 -0.14 -8.84
CA LYS A 415 -41.84 -0.18 -8.75
C LYS A 415 -41.25 -0.38 -10.16
N PRO A 416 -40.23 0.39 -10.58
CA PRO A 416 -39.56 0.17 -11.86
C PRO A 416 -38.81 -1.17 -11.85
N ASP A 417 -38.80 -1.86 -12.98
CA ASP A 417 -38.01 -3.09 -13.13
C ASP A 417 -36.53 -2.74 -13.36
N ILE A 418 -35.72 -2.98 -12.33
CA ILE A 418 -34.28 -2.70 -12.33
C ILE A 418 -33.43 -3.94 -12.65
N SER A 419 -34.03 -5.10 -12.96
CA SER A 419 -33.33 -6.38 -13.05
C SER A 419 -32.17 -6.37 -14.06
N ASN A 420 -32.41 -5.81 -15.25
CA ASN A 420 -31.38 -5.68 -16.29
C ASN A 420 -30.26 -4.71 -15.88
N LEU A 421 -30.63 -3.56 -15.30
CA LEU A 421 -29.66 -2.56 -14.86
C LEU A 421 -28.78 -3.10 -13.72
N ARG A 422 -29.39 -3.77 -12.74
CA ARG A 422 -28.70 -4.43 -11.63
C ARG A 422 -27.74 -5.51 -12.11
N ASN A 423 -28.11 -6.29 -13.12
CA ASN A 423 -27.21 -7.27 -13.72
C ASN A 423 -25.99 -6.61 -14.39
N LYS A 424 -26.20 -5.52 -15.15
CA LYS A 424 -25.09 -4.74 -15.74
C LYS A 424 -24.16 -4.15 -14.68
N ILE A 425 -24.71 -3.65 -13.57
CA ILE A 425 -23.93 -3.16 -12.43
C ILE A 425 -23.08 -4.30 -11.88
N ARG A 426 -23.69 -5.47 -11.58
CA ARG A 426 -22.98 -6.64 -11.04
C ARG A 426 -21.87 -7.13 -11.97
N GLU A 427 -22.13 -7.22 -13.27
CA GLU A 427 -21.14 -7.61 -14.28
C GLU A 427 -19.97 -6.62 -14.34
N THR A 428 -20.26 -5.31 -14.32
CA THR A 428 -19.24 -4.26 -14.34
C THR A 428 -18.39 -4.28 -13.07
N ILE A 429 -19.02 -4.48 -11.90
CA ILE A 429 -18.31 -4.64 -10.61
C ILE A 429 -17.38 -5.86 -10.68
N HIS A 430 -17.89 -6.99 -11.16
CA HIS A 430 -17.09 -8.21 -11.26
C HIS A 430 -15.89 -8.03 -12.21
N GLU A 431 -16.08 -7.43 -13.38
CA GLU A 431 -14.98 -7.16 -14.32
C GLU A 431 -13.94 -6.20 -13.74
N LEU A 432 -14.39 -5.16 -13.03
CA LEU A 432 -13.50 -4.21 -12.36
C LEU A 432 -12.70 -4.90 -11.26
N ASP A 433 -13.35 -5.65 -10.37
CA ASP A 433 -12.68 -6.32 -9.26
C ASP A 433 -11.70 -7.39 -9.77
N MET A 434 -12.08 -8.21 -10.76
CA MET A 434 -11.19 -9.21 -11.37
C MET A 434 -9.96 -8.59 -12.05
N SER A 435 -9.99 -7.31 -12.40
CA SER A 435 -8.82 -6.60 -12.94
C SER A 435 -7.71 -6.41 -11.90
N TYR A 436 -8.01 -6.49 -10.60
CA TYR A 436 -7.04 -6.43 -9.49
C TYR A 436 -6.62 -7.82 -9.00
N GLY A 437 -7.49 -8.81 -9.13
CA GLY A 437 -7.28 -10.17 -8.62
C GLY A 437 -8.59 -10.78 -8.12
N ILE A 438 -8.54 -12.03 -7.66
CA ILE A 438 -9.75 -12.77 -7.29
C ILE A 438 -10.50 -12.15 -6.10
N LEU A 439 -9.80 -11.44 -5.22
CA LEU A 439 -10.41 -10.71 -4.09
C LEU A 439 -10.54 -9.20 -4.37
N GLY A 440 -10.31 -8.75 -5.60
CA GLY A 440 -10.47 -7.35 -6.02
C GLY A 440 -9.47 -6.36 -5.40
N SER A 441 -9.73 -5.07 -5.57
CA SER A 441 -8.87 -3.99 -5.04
C SER A 441 -8.83 -3.98 -3.50
N ILE A 442 -7.68 -3.64 -2.91
CA ILE A 442 -7.58 -3.44 -1.44
C ILE A 442 -8.46 -2.28 -0.96
N PHE A 443 -8.82 -1.34 -1.84
CA PHE A 443 -9.51 -0.11 -1.47
C PHE A 443 -11.02 -0.15 -1.71
N ARG A 444 -11.50 -1.04 -2.58
CA ARG A 444 -12.91 -1.05 -2.99
C ARG A 444 -13.40 -2.39 -3.51
N CYS A 445 -14.72 -2.48 -3.60
CA CYS A 445 -15.48 -3.49 -4.29
C CYS A 445 -16.53 -2.75 -5.12
N GLY A 446 -16.29 -2.63 -6.43
CA GLY A 446 -17.07 -1.72 -7.28
C GLY A 446 -17.03 -0.26 -6.79
N SER A 447 -18.21 0.32 -6.51
CA SER A 447 -18.38 1.69 -6.02
C SER A 447 -18.16 1.81 -4.50
N ARG A 448 -18.22 0.70 -3.76
CA ARG A 448 -18.10 0.69 -2.29
C ARG A 448 -16.65 0.63 -1.84
N GLN A 449 -16.28 1.49 -0.90
CA GLN A 449 -14.96 1.45 -0.26
C GLN A 449 -14.85 0.26 0.69
N THR A 450 -13.65 -0.27 0.89
CA THR A 450 -13.38 -1.27 1.92
C THR A 450 -13.23 -0.62 3.29
N HIS A 451 -13.37 -1.42 4.36
CA HIS A 451 -13.00 -1.00 5.71
C HIS A 451 -11.57 -0.47 5.78
N PHE A 452 -10.62 -1.13 5.09
CA PHE A 452 -9.22 -0.68 5.01
C PHE A 452 -9.10 0.72 4.40
N ALA A 453 -9.73 0.98 3.25
CA ALA A 453 -9.75 2.32 2.65
C ALA A 453 -10.30 3.39 3.60
N ASN A 454 -11.41 3.09 4.28
CA ASN A 454 -11.98 4.03 5.25
C ASN A 454 -11.05 4.28 6.45
N GLN A 455 -10.33 3.26 6.93
CA GLN A 455 -9.30 3.46 7.96
C GLN A 455 -8.18 4.39 7.47
N ILE A 456 -7.73 4.27 6.22
CA ILE A 456 -6.73 5.18 5.64
C ILE A 456 -7.28 6.61 5.63
N CYS A 457 -8.46 6.82 5.04
CA CYS A 457 -9.10 8.14 4.96
C CYS A 457 -9.25 8.77 6.35
N ARG A 458 -9.66 7.99 7.35
CA ARG A 458 -9.91 8.47 8.72
C ARG A 458 -8.63 8.72 9.53
N TYR A 459 -7.62 7.86 9.42
CA TYR A 459 -6.49 7.86 10.35
C TYR A 459 -5.17 8.32 9.75
N ALA A 460 -4.85 8.00 8.50
CA ALA A 460 -3.59 8.41 7.87
C ALA A 460 -3.69 9.86 7.35
N ASP A 461 -2.94 10.83 7.89
CA ASP A 461 -2.95 12.20 7.36
C ASP A 461 -2.40 12.25 5.93
N LEU A 462 -1.29 11.55 5.72
CA LEU A 462 -0.65 11.32 4.43
C LEU A 462 -0.57 9.82 4.17
N TYR A 463 -0.52 9.43 2.89
CA TYR A 463 -0.20 8.07 2.51
C TYR A 463 0.47 8.02 1.13
N SER A 464 1.23 6.95 0.87
CA SER A 464 2.00 6.77 -0.37
C SER A 464 2.42 5.31 -0.50
N SER A 465 2.86 4.89 -1.71
CA SER A 465 3.48 3.58 -1.92
C SER A 465 4.80 3.42 -1.17
N THR A 466 5.53 4.53 -1.01
CA THR A 466 6.75 4.61 -0.21
C THR A 466 6.86 5.98 0.46
N PHE A 467 7.45 6.03 1.66
CA PHE A 467 7.77 7.27 2.35
C PHE A 467 8.85 8.09 1.61
N LEU A 468 9.67 7.42 0.77
CA LEU A 468 10.72 8.06 -0.03
C LEU A 468 10.17 9.11 -1.00
N ASN A 469 8.87 9.05 -1.31
CA ASN A 469 8.19 10.07 -2.10
C ASN A 469 8.21 11.47 -1.45
N LEU A 470 8.47 11.57 -0.15
CA LEU A 470 8.74 12.85 0.52
C LEU A 470 9.93 13.60 -0.08
N MET A 471 10.90 12.89 -0.68
CA MET A 471 12.07 13.50 -1.33
C MET A 471 11.69 14.48 -2.47
N TYR A 472 10.49 14.34 -3.04
CA TYR A 472 9.99 15.18 -4.13
C TYR A 472 9.22 16.42 -3.65
N TYR A 473 9.26 16.72 -2.36
CA TYR A 473 8.60 17.86 -1.72
C TYR A 473 9.64 18.64 -0.88
N PRO A 474 9.62 19.98 -0.89
CA PRO A 474 10.44 20.75 0.04
C PRO A 474 9.94 20.55 1.48
N PHE A 475 10.81 20.67 2.48
CA PHE A 475 10.40 20.57 3.89
C PHE A 475 9.52 21.73 4.38
N SER A 476 9.36 22.78 3.58
CA SER A 476 8.37 23.85 3.76
C SER A 476 7.03 23.57 3.06
N TYR A 477 6.82 22.39 2.48
CA TYR A 477 5.62 22.10 1.71
C TYR A 477 4.36 22.06 2.59
N MET A 478 3.28 22.65 2.07
CA MET A 478 1.94 22.54 2.64
C MET A 478 1.12 21.51 1.86
N PHE A 479 1.00 20.31 2.43
CA PHE A 479 0.04 19.33 1.94
C PHE A 479 -1.38 19.86 2.19
N ARG A 480 -2.20 19.90 1.15
CA ARG A 480 -3.58 20.39 1.21
C ARG A 480 -4.54 19.26 0.83
N ALA A 481 -5.46 18.95 1.74
CA ALA A 481 -6.64 18.16 1.43
C ALA A 481 -7.78 19.11 0.99
N PRO A 482 -8.66 18.67 0.08
CA PRO A 482 -9.91 19.37 -0.16
C PRO A 482 -10.77 19.42 1.12
N PRO A 483 -11.64 20.41 1.27
CA PRO A 483 -12.60 20.44 2.39
C PRO A 483 -13.53 19.22 2.30
N MET A 484 -13.83 18.62 3.45
CA MET A 484 -14.85 17.57 3.54
C MET A 484 -16.20 18.26 3.68
N LEU A 485 -17.09 18.04 2.71
CA LEU A 485 -18.45 18.54 2.73
C LEU A 485 -19.38 17.49 3.34
N MET A 486 -20.30 17.90 4.20
CA MET A 486 -21.47 17.10 4.57
C MET A 486 -22.38 16.94 3.35
N ALA A 487 -23.24 15.92 3.35
CA ALA A 487 -24.12 15.63 2.22
C ALA A 487 -24.90 16.88 1.75
N HIS A 488 -25.53 17.62 2.67
CA HIS A 488 -26.27 18.84 2.34
C HIS A 488 -25.41 20.00 1.84
N GLU A 489 -24.12 20.05 2.19
CA GLU A 489 -23.19 21.06 1.67
C GLU A 489 -22.73 20.75 0.23
N SER A 490 -22.89 19.49 -0.21
CA SER A 490 -22.49 19.03 -1.54
C SER A 490 -23.64 18.94 -2.56
N THR A 491 -24.88 18.84 -2.09
CA THR A 491 -26.05 18.60 -2.95
C THR A 491 -26.98 19.79 -3.09
N VAL A 492 -26.87 20.79 -2.21
CA VAL A 492 -27.72 21.99 -2.26
C VAL A 492 -26.99 23.05 -3.06
N ASP A 493 -27.52 23.41 -4.22
CA ASP A 493 -27.03 24.54 -4.98
C ASP A 493 -27.23 25.84 -4.18
N HIS A 494 -26.25 26.75 -4.28
CA HIS A 494 -26.36 28.09 -3.69
C HIS A 494 -27.30 28.98 -4.53
N GLU A 495 -28.50 28.51 -4.84
CA GLU A 495 -29.55 29.36 -5.37
C GLU A 495 -30.26 30.04 -4.20
N ASN A 496 -30.26 31.38 -4.23
CA ASN A 496 -31.01 32.17 -3.26
C ASN A 496 -32.50 31.84 -3.42
N ASP A 497 -33.11 31.29 -2.38
CA ASP A 497 -34.56 31.24 -2.17
C ASP A 497 -35.14 32.67 -2.03
N LEU A 498 -35.10 33.43 -3.13
CA LEU A 498 -35.80 34.70 -3.28
C LEU A 498 -36.77 34.58 -4.45
N LEU A 499 -37.99 34.18 -4.10
CA LEU A 499 -39.26 34.43 -4.79
C LEU A 499 -39.51 33.68 -6.12
N GLY A 500 -40.25 32.57 -6.00
CA GLY A 500 -41.45 32.26 -6.80
C GLY A 500 -41.36 32.34 -8.33
N ASN A 501 -41.09 31.21 -8.98
CA ASN A 501 -42.00 30.59 -9.95
C ASN A 501 -41.39 29.30 -10.51
N VAL A 502 -42.28 28.35 -10.76
CA VAL A 502 -42.05 27.01 -11.31
C VAL A 502 -41.24 27.04 -12.61
N THR A 503 -40.14 26.28 -12.65
CA THR A 503 -39.83 25.30 -13.71
C THR A 503 -38.85 24.26 -13.15
N CYS A 504 -39.24 22.98 -13.18
CA CYS A 504 -38.38 21.85 -12.85
C CYS A 504 -37.22 21.78 -13.85
N GLY A 505 -36.02 22.18 -13.40
CA GLY A 505 -34.77 22.16 -14.15
C GLY A 505 -33.91 20.99 -13.71
N LYS A 506 -33.42 20.23 -14.70
CA LYS A 506 -32.56 19.04 -14.57
C LYS A 506 -31.44 19.24 -13.55
N GLY A 507 -31.42 18.43 -12.49
CA GLY A 507 -30.31 18.34 -11.56
C GLY A 507 -29.07 17.81 -12.27
N ILE A 508 -28.07 18.67 -12.46
CA ILE A 508 -26.72 18.28 -12.87
C ILE A 508 -25.95 18.01 -11.58
N ASN A 509 -25.67 16.74 -11.29
CA ASN A 509 -24.83 16.36 -10.15
C ASN A 509 -23.34 16.69 -10.47
N PRO A 510 -22.63 17.52 -9.68
CA PRO A 510 -21.27 17.92 -9.99
C PRO A 510 -20.26 16.90 -9.44
N TRP A 511 -20.21 15.71 -10.04
CA TRP A 511 -19.10 14.75 -9.83
C TRP A 511 -18.05 14.77 -10.95
N LEU A 512 -18.07 15.82 -11.78
CA LEU A 512 -17.13 16.03 -12.89
C LEU A 512 -16.46 17.41 -12.92
N ALA A 513 -16.70 18.30 -11.95
CA ALA A 513 -16.10 19.64 -11.91
C ALA A 513 -15.26 19.86 -10.65
N ASN A 514 -14.24 19.04 -10.43
CA ASN A 514 -13.13 19.44 -9.54
C ASN A 514 -11.82 18.70 -9.86
N GLU A 515 -11.44 18.72 -11.13
CA GLU A 515 -10.02 18.89 -11.46
C GLU A 515 -9.92 20.10 -12.40
N HIS A 516 -8.97 20.99 -12.08
CA HIS A 516 -8.64 22.25 -12.78
C HIS A 516 -9.42 23.48 -12.32
N HIS A 517 -9.01 24.06 -11.18
CA HIS A 517 -8.61 25.48 -11.09
C HIS A 517 -7.93 25.73 -9.74
N ALA A 518 -6.62 25.47 -9.68
CA ALA A 518 -5.76 26.13 -8.71
C ALA A 518 -5.22 27.39 -9.40
N ASN A 519 -5.82 28.54 -9.11
CA ASN A 519 -5.12 29.83 -9.17
C ASN A 519 -5.87 30.86 -8.33
N SER A 520 -5.17 31.30 -7.28
CA SER A 520 -5.11 32.67 -6.79
C SER A 520 -6.36 33.56 -6.95
N VAL A 521 -6.97 33.90 -5.82
CA VAL A 521 -7.61 35.21 -5.66
C VAL A 521 -6.97 35.91 -4.45
N PRO A 522 -6.48 37.16 -4.62
CA PRO A 522 -5.92 37.94 -3.52
C PRO A 522 -7.05 38.43 -2.61
N ILE A 523 -6.79 38.43 -1.31
CA ILE A 523 -7.62 39.15 -0.33
C ILE A 523 -7.45 40.64 -0.62
N MET A 524 -8.43 41.26 -1.28
CA MET A 524 -8.64 42.70 -1.21
C MET A 524 -9.71 42.99 -0.17
N VAL A 525 -9.27 43.66 0.89
CA VAL A 525 -10.09 44.46 1.79
C VAL A 525 -10.82 45.50 0.96
N ILE A 526 -12.14 45.63 1.08
CA ILE A 526 -12.88 46.77 0.52
C ILE A 526 -13.72 47.42 1.62
N ASN A 527 -13.31 48.65 1.92
CA ASN A 527 -14.05 49.69 2.63
C ASN A 527 -15.29 50.14 1.83
N GLU A 528 -16.26 50.64 2.58
CA GLU A 528 -17.44 51.36 2.13
C GLU A 528 -17.13 52.52 1.16
N HIS A 529 -17.93 52.68 0.10
CA HIS A 529 -18.88 53.80 -0.11
C HIS A 529 -19.26 54.03 -1.59
N ASN A 530 -20.56 54.33 -1.74
CA ASN A 530 -21.21 55.29 -2.65
C ASN A 530 -21.19 55.13 -4.19
N ASN A 531 -22.41 54.87 -4.69
CA ASN A 531 -23.25 55.78 -5.51
C ASN A 531 -22.89 55.97 -7.00
N GLY A 532 -23.85 55.74 -7.90
CA GLY A 532 -23.78 56.28 -9.27
C GLY A 532 -24.43 55.49 -10.41
N ASN A 533 -25.76 55.39 -10.40
CA ASN A 533 -26.71 55.63 -11.50
C ASN A 533 -26.25 55.58 -13.00
N LYS A 534 -27.08 54.90 -13.82
CA LYS A 534 -27.53 55.16 -15.23
C LYS A 534 -27.12 54.19 -16.36
N ASN A 535 -28.16 53.47 -16.81
CA ASN A 535 -28.77 53.41 -18.16
C ASN A 535 -27.95 53.23 -19.45
N GLY A 536 -28.42 52.26 -20.25
CA GLY A 536 -28.42 52.27 -21.73
C GLY A 536 -27.96 50.92 -22.32
N SER A 537 -28.82 50.02 -22.83
CA SER A 537 -29.50 50.06 -24.15
C SER A 537 -28.49 50.12 -25.31
N ILE A 538 -28.50 49.35 -26.39
CA ILE A 538 -29.37 48.35 -27.03
C ILE A 538 -28.56 47.82 -28.26
N ASP A 539 -29.07 46.80 -28.95
CA ASP A 539 -28.79 46.38 -30.35
C ASP A 539 -27.54 45.52 -30.62
N THR A 540 -27.68 44.21 -30.91
CA THR A 540 -28.30 43.48 -32.06
C THR A 540 -27.38 43.34 -33.27
N THR A 541 -27.63 42.26 -34.01
CA THR A 541 -27.18 41.91 -35.36
C THR A 541 -25.83 41.20 -35.45
N ASP A 542 -25.65 40.18 -36.28
CA ASP A 542 -26.58 39.25 -36.92
C ASP A 542 -25.70 38.17 -37.59
N CYS A 543 -26.35 37.07 -37.97
CA CYS A 543 -26.08 36.32 -39.20
C CYS A 543 -24.72 35.58 -39.41
N SER A 544 -24.83 34.27 -39.20
CA SER A 544 -25.00 33.26 -40.27
C SER A 544 -23.78 32.56 -40.90
N ASN A 545 -23.90 31.22 -40.88
CA ASN A 545 -23.69 30.27 -41.98
C ASN A 545 -22.31 30.20 -42.65
N ASN A 546 -21.66 29.02 -42.59
CA ASN A 546 -21.95 28.00 -43.61
C ASN A 546 -21.31 26.64 -43.30
N ASN A 547 -22.07 25.61 -43.67
CA ASN A 547 -21.71 24.20 -43.77
C ASN A 547 -20.64 23.95 -44.84
N ASN A 548 -19.82 22.90 -44.69
CA ASN A 548 -19.92 21.70 -45.54
C ASN A 548 -18.85 20.61 -45.27
N THR A 549 -19.35 19.42 -44.94
CA THR A 549 -19.10 18.09 -45.52
C THR A 549 -17.68 17.51 -45.77
N ASN A 550 -17.46 16.36 -45.13
CA ASN A 550 -17.01 15.04 -45.63
C ASN A 550 -15.83 14.94 -46.63
N ASN A 551 -14.79 14.15 -46.29
CA ASN A 551 -14.69 12.73 -46.66
C ASN A 551 -13.36 12.06 -46.27
N ASN A 552 -13.44 10.72 -46.17
CA ASN A 552 -12.41 9.71 -45.89
C ASN A 552 -11.12 9.81 -46.70
N GLU A 553 -10.01 9.30 -46.14
CA GLU A 553 -9.05 8.47 -46.90
C GLU A 553 -8.20 7.54 -46.01
N LYS A 554 -8.00 6.31 -46.51
CA LYS A 554 -7.14 5.24 -45.97
C LYS A 554 -5.73 5.38 -46.56
N THR A 555 -4.68 5.06 -45.81
CA THR A 555 -3.39 4.59 -46.38
C THR A 555 -2.69 3.57 -45.46
N ASN A 556 -1.98 2.64 -46.10
CA ASN A 556 -1.29 1.45 -45.57
C ASN A 556 0.10 1.75 -44.96
N GLY A 557 0.62 0.81 -44.15
CA GLY A 557 1.85 0.88 -43.34
C GLY A 557 3.22 0.83 -44.07
N PRO A 558 4.32 0.64 -43.32
CA PRO A 558 4.89 -0.72 -43.16
C PRO A 558 5.44 -1.08 -41.75
N GLU A 559 5.67 -2.39 -41.57
CA GLU A 559 6.25 -3.17 -40.44
C GLU A 559 7.72 -2.79 -40.14
N ALA A 560 8.47 -3.20 -39.09
CA ALA A 560 8.40 -4.26 -38.08
C ALA A 560 9.42 -3.96 -36.96
N TYR A 561 9.15 -4.33 -35.71
CA TYR A 561 10.14 -4.80 -34.72
C TYR A 561 9.40 -5.65 -33.66
N GLN A 562 9.52 -6.97 -33.76
CA GLN A 562 8.95 -7.94 -32.82
C GLN A 562 9.82 -8.05 -31.55
N ASN A 563 9.23 -7.87 -30.37
CA ASN A 563 9.71 -8.44 -29.11
C ASN A 563 8.58 -9.30 -28.55
N GLY A 564 8.81 -10.61 -28.51
CA GLY A 564 7.79 -11.63 -28.23
C GLY A 564 7.25 -11.60 -26.80
N ARG A 565 5.92 -11.54 -26.69
CA ARG A 565 5.16 -11.70 -25.45
C ARG A 565 4.57 -13.11 -25.46
N VAL A 566 5.07 -14.00 -24.59
CA VAL A 566 4.54 -15.36 -24.43
C VAL A 566 3.20 -15.27 -23.69
N THR A 567 2.14 -15.86 -24.25
CA THR A 567 0.82 -15.83 -23.62
C THR A 567 0.62 -17.02 -22.66
N MET A 568 -0.28 -16.89 -21.68
CA MET A 568 -0.64 -17.95 -20.70
C MET A 568 -1.00 -19.29 -21.37
N LYS A 569 -1.55 -19.25 -22.59
CA LYS A 569 -1.93 -20.44 -23.37
C LYS A 569 -0.70 -21.22 -23.88
N ASP A 570 0.40 -20.53 -24.13
CA ASP A 570 1.65 -21.11 -24.64
C ASP A 570 2.47 -21.80 -23.53
N ARG A 571 2.31 -21.36 -22.27
CA ARG A 571 2.87 -22.02 -21.08
C ARG A 571 2.17 -23.34 -20.74
N GLN A 572 0.85 -23.41 -20.94
CA GLN A 572 0.09 -24.64 -20.70
C GLN A 572 0.42 -25.73 -21.72
N ASN A 573 0.57 -25.36 -23.01
CA ASN A 573 0.85 -26.30 -24.09
C ASN A 573 2.29 -26.83 -24.11
N SER A 574 3.24 -26.11 -23.51
CA SER A 574 4.64 -26.56 -23.41
C SER A 574 4.85 -27.59 -22.30
N LEU A 575 4.02 -27.59 -21.25
CA LEU A 575 4.05 -28.61 -20.19
C LEU A 575 3.40 -29.94 -20.61
N VAL A 576 2.34 -29.88 -21.43
CA VAL A 576 1.68 -31.08 -21.97
C VAL A 576 2.60 -31.87 -22.91
N LYS A 577 3.40 -31.18 -23.74
CA LYS A 577 4.37 -31.82 -24.65
C LYS A 577 5.57 -32.45 -23.94
N ILE A 578 5.88 -32.05 -22.71
CA ILE A 578 6.94 -32.66 -21.89
C ILE A 578 6.42 -33.95 -21.23
N ALA A 579 5.13 -34.01 -20.87
CA ALA A 579 4.49 -35.20 -20.33
C ALA A 579 4.28 -36.31 -21.38
N GLU A 580 4.05 -35.96 -22.64
CA GLU A 580 3.82 -36.93 -23.73
C GLU A 580 5.10 -37.62 -24.23
N LYS A 581 6.29 -37.14 -23.84
CA LYS A 581 7.58 -37.69 -24.31
C LYS A 581 8.13 -38.85 -23.45
N HIS A 582 7.49 -39.18 -22.33
CA HIS A 582 7.89 -40.27 -21.45
C HIS A 582 6.76 -41.27 -21.21
N GLY A 583 6.70 -42.30 -22.06
CA GLY A 583 6.34 -43.68 -21.68
C GLY A 583 4.88 -43.99 -21.35
N GLN A 584 4.23 -44.70 -22.28
CA GLN A 584 2.94 -45.39 -22.12
C GLN A 584 2.93 -46.38 -20.94
N VAL A 585 1.95 -46.26 -20.02
CA VAL A 585 1.35 -47.40 -19.31
C VAL A 585 -0.15 -47.13 -19.13
N LYS A 586 -0.99 -48.00 -19.68
CA LYS A 586 -2.42 -48.08 -19.37
C LYS A 586 -2.59 -48.66 -17.97
N HIS A 587 -3.22 -47.94 -17.05
CA HIS A 587 -3.89 -48.54 -15.89
C HIS A 587 -5.14 -47.75 -15.49
N GLN A 588 -6.13 -48.50 -15.01
CA GLN A 588 -7.49 -48.10 -14.65
C GLN A 588 -7.55 -46.83 -13.77
N SER A 589 -8.46 -45.93 -14.13
CA SER A 589 -8.72 -44.68 -13.41
C SER A 589 -9.29 -44.96 -12.02
N SER A 590 -8.43 -44.85 -11.01
CA SER A 590 -8.82 -44.68 -9.61
C SER A 590 -7.72 -43.89 -8.92
N VAL A 591 -7.64 -42.59 -9.24
CA VAL A 591 -6.77 -41.64 -8.53
C VAL A 591 -7.64 -40.45 -8.10
N PRO A 592 -7.82 -40.23 -6.78
CA PRO A 592 -8.47 -39.04 -6.25
C PRO A 592 -7.65 -37.79 -6.59
N HIS A 593 -8.31 -36.66 -6.82
CA HIS A 593 -7.68 -35.36 -7.15
C HIS A 593 -6.51 -35.05 -6.17
N LEU A 594 -5.29 -35.03 -6.70
CA LEU A 594 -4.01 -34.93 -5.96
C LEU A 594 -3.51 -33.50 -5.72
N PHE A 595 -4.30 -32.48 -6.07
CA PHE A 595 -3.91 -31.08 -5.95
C PHE A 595 -5.04 -30.27 -5.32
N ALA A 596 -4.78 -29.62 -4.19
CA ALA A 596 -5.57 -28.47 -3.77
C ALA A 596 -5.16 -27.30 -4.68
N GLU A 597 -6.03 -26.94 -5.61
CA GLU A 597 -5.88 -25.72 -6.41
C GLU A 597 -6.36 -24.51 -5.59
N THR A 598 -5.87 -23.30 -5.91
CA THR A 598 -6.43 -22.04 -5.38
C THR A 598 -7.95 -22.14 -5.36
N PRO A 599 -8.65 -21.85 -4.23
CA PRO A 599 -10.10 -22.02 -4.15
C PRO A 599 -10.80 -21.44 -5.39
N LYS A 600 -11.36 -22.32 -6.22
CA LYS A 600 -11.88 -21.98 -7.57
C LYS A 600 -13.21 -21.25 -7.53
N VAL A 601 -13.90 -21.29 -6.39
CA VAL A 601 -15.20 -20.69 -6.17
C VAL A 601 -15.07 -19.70 -5.02
N VAL A 602 -14.93 -18.42 -5.35
CA VAL A 602 -15.21 -17.32 -4.45
C VAL A 602 -16.65 -16.92 -4.72
N THR A 603 -17.53 -17.06 -3.73
CA THR A 603 -18.89 -16.54 -3.85
C THR A 603 -18.83 -15.02 -3.66
N HIS A 604 -18.93 -14.27 -4.76
CA HIS A 604 -19.17 -12.84 -4.72
C HIS A 604 -20.62 -12.59 -4.34
N HIS A 605 -20.93 -12.63 -3.04
CA HIS A 605 -22.17 -12.07 -2.52
C HIS A 605 -21.92 -10.58 -2.28
N HIS A 606 -22.32 -9.75 -3.23
CA HIS A 606 -22.47 -8.33 -2.98
C HIS A 606 -23.83 -8.15 -2.34
N ASP A 607 -23.86 -7.92 -1.03
CA ASP A 607 -25.06 -7.42 -0.34
C ASP A 607 -25.35 -6.03 -0.92
N THR A 608 -26.07 -5.95 -2.03
CA THR A 608 -26.72 -4.72 -2.44
C THR A 608 -27.91 -4.56 -1.50
N ASP A 609 -28.08 -3.39 -0.88
CA ASP A 609 -29.17 -3.10 0.06
C ASP A 609 -30.58 -3.36 -0.53
N ASP A 610 -30.67 -3.66 -1.84
CA ASP A 610 -31.86 -4.07 -2.59
C ASP A 610 -32.12 -5.60 -2.61
N GLU A 611 -31.42 -6.42 -1.80
CA GLU A 611 -31.83 -7.81 -1.55
C GLU A 611 -32.93 -7.85 -0.50
N ASP A 612 -34.14 -7.45 -0.91
CA ASP A 612 -35.35 -7.96 -0.28
C ASP A 612 -35.32 -9.48 -0.42
N THR A 613 -34.97 -10.15 0.68
CA THR A 613 -35.21 -11.57 0.84
C THR A 613 -36.72 -11.74 0.86
N ASP A 614 -37.31 -12.05 -0.29
CA ASP A 614 -38.61 -12.72 -0.38
C ASP A 614 -38.46 -14.11 0.24
N HIS A 615 -38.36 -14.16 1.57
CA HIS A 615 -38.81 -15.30 2.32
C HIS A 615 -40.33 -15.30 2.23
N SER A 616 -40.85 -15.85 1.13
CA SER A 616 -42.20 -16.39 1.13
C SER A 616 -42.21 -17.53 2.13
N ASP A 617 -42.65 -17.24 3.36
CA ASP A 617 -43.23 -18.23 4.26
C ASP A 617 -44.41 -18.87 3.53
N ASN A 618 -44.14 -19.98 2.83
CA ASN A 618 -45.17 -20.92 2.42
C ASN A 618 -45.10 -22.12 3.37
N SER A 619 -45.99 -22.06 4.36
CA SER A 619 -46.75 -23.14 5.00
C SER A 619 -46.09 -24.49 5.23
#